data_AF-A0A4W5RF44-F1
#
_entry.id   AF-A0A4W5RF44-F1
#
_cell.length_a   1.000
_cell.length_b   1.000
_cell.length_c   1.000
_cell.angle_alpha   90.00
_cell.angle_beta   90.00
_cell.angle_gamma   90.00
#
_symmetry.space_group_name_H-M   'P 1'
#
loop_
_entity.id
_entity.type
_entity.pdbx_description
1 polymer ?
#
loop_
_entity_poly.entity_id
_entity_poly.type
_entity_poly.pdbx_seq_one_letter_code
_entity_poly.pdbx_strand_id
1 'polypeptide(L)'
;MSLSKRKTRNSFGATAPPFIDYLKDILRRYPDGGQILKELIQNADDAGASEVVFLHDERCYGRQSLKTEGLEKYQGMVVSYL
;
A
#
# COMPACT_ATOMS: atom_id res chain seq x y z
N MET A 1 -26.96 -48.64 10.64
CA MET A 1 -27.33 -47.37 9.97
C MET A 1 -26.05 -46.59 9.67
N SER A 2 -25.69 -46.48 8.40
CA SER A 2 -24.44 -45.87 7.92
C SER A 2 -24.66 -44.38 7.63
N LEU A 3 -23.94 -43.50 8.32
CA LEU A 3 -23.89 -42.08 8.02
C LEU A 3 -22.84 -41.86 6.93
N SER A 4 -23.32 -41.72 5.69
CA SER A 4 -22.48 -41.39 4.54
C SER A 4 -21.89 -39.98 4.70
N LYS A 5 -20.57 -39.90 4.93
CA LYS A 5 -19.81 -38.63 4.90
C LYS A 5 -19.92 -38.04 3.50
N ARG A 6 -20.73 -36.98 3.35
CA ARG A 6 -20.77 -36.18 2.12
C ARG A 6 -19.39 -35.56 1.88
N LYS A 7 -18.69 -36.07 0.86
CA LYS A 7 -17.44 -35.54 0.34
C LYS A 7 -17.75 -34.16 -0.28
N THR A 8 -17.26 -33.09 0.35
CA THR A 8 -17.32 -31.74 -0.21
C THR A 8 -16.57 -31.74 -1.54
N ARG A 9 -17.28 -31.43 -2.64
CA ARG A 9 -16.66 -31.21 -3.94
C ARG A 9 -15.81 -29.94 -3.81
N ASN A 10 -14.50 -30.03 -4.04
CA ASN A 10 -13.67 -28.85 -4.21
C ASN A 10 -14.24 -28.03 -5.37
N SER A 11 -14.55 -26.75 -5.12
CA SER A 11 -14.99 -25.83 -6.16
C SER A 11 -13.86 -25.66 -7.19
N PHE A 12 -14.11 -26.04 -8.43
CA PHE A 12 -13.21 -25.76 -9.54
C PHE A 12 -13.33 -24.27 -9.89
N GLY A 13 -12.26 -23.51 -9.68
CA GLY A 13 -12.17 -22.09 -10.00
C GLY A 13 -10.85 -21.53 -9.52
N ALA A 14 -10.23 -20.66 -10.31
CA ALA A 14 -9.03 -19.95 -9.88
C ALA A 14 -9.41 -18.96 -8.77
N THR A 15 -8.77 -19.07 -7.61
CA THR A 15 -8.87 -18.05 -6.56
C THR A 15 -8.08 -16.83 -7.03
N ALA A 16 -8.71 -15.65 -7.03
CA ALA A 16 -8.01 -14.42 -7.33
C ALA A 16 -6.82 -14.26 -6.37
N PRO A 17 -5.61 -13.91 -6.88
CA PRO A 17 -4.46 -13.74 -6.02
C PRO A 17 -4.70 -12.60 -5.01
N PRO A 18 -4.02 -12.63 -3.85
CA PRO A 18 -4.06 -11.57 -2.87
C PRO A 18 -3.79 -10.19 -3.50
N PHE A 19 -4.45 -9.14 -3.00
CA PHE A 19 -4.26 -7.77 -3.48
C PHE A 19 -2.78 -7.32 -3.48
N ILE A 20 -2.03 -7.78 -2.47
CA ILE A 20 -0.61 -7.49 -2.34
C ILE A 20 0.21 -7.98 -3.54
N ASP A 21 -0.19 -9.07 -4.19
CA ASP A 21 0.56 -9.58 -5.35
C ASP A 21 0.37 -8.70 -6.59
N TYR A 22 -0.81 -8.10 -6.76
CA TYR A 22 -1.01 -7.06 -7.78
C TYR A 22 -0.16 -5.82 -7.49
N LEU A 23 -0.09 -5.37 -6.24
CA LEU A 23 0.77 -4.24 -5.87
C LEU A 23 2.25 -4.53 -6.14
N LYS A 24 2.73 -5.74 -5.83
CA LYS A 24 4.10 -6.16 -6.16
C LYS A 24 4.38 -6.09 -7.65
N ASP A 25 3.43 -6.55 -8.47
CA ASP A 25 3.58 -6.52 -9.93
C ASP A 25 3.56 -5.11 -10.50
N ILE A 26 2.77 -4.21 -9.92
CA ILE A 26 2.84 -2.77 -10.24
C ILE A 26 4.23 -2.26 -9.86
N LEU A 27 4.67 -2.43 -8.61
CA LEU A 27 5.97 -1.94 -8.13
C LEU A 27 7.17 -2.45 -8.96
N ARG A 28 7.12 -3.69 -9.47
CA ARG A 28 8.14 -4.23 -10.39
C ARG A 28 8.28 -3.48 -11.70
N ARG A 29 7.22 -2.80 -12.16
CA ARG A 29 7.26 -1.95 -13.37
C ARG A 29 7.87 -0.58 -13.11
N TYR A 30 8.17 -0.26 -11.85
CA TYR A 30 8.73 1.01 -11.38
C TYR A 30 10.04 0.80 -10.58
N PRO A 31 11.09 0.17 -11.16
CA PRO A 31 12.26 -0.29 -10.42
C PRO A 31 13.11 0.85 -9.82
N ASP A 32 13.13 2.02 -10.46
CA ASP A 32 14.11 3.06 -10.17
C ASP A 32 13.62 4.13 -9.18
N GLY A 33 12.38 4.02 -8.67
CA GLY A 33 11.78 4.92 -7.68
C GLY A 33 11.49 6.35 -8.19
N GLY A 34 12.24 6.87 -9.16
CA GLY A 34 12.06 8.23 -9.71
C GLY A 34 10.75 8.44 -10.47
N GLN A 35 10.11 7.37 -10.94
CA GLN A 35 8.75 7.46 -11.47
C GLN A 35 7.71 7.77 -10.40
N ILE A 36 7.92 7.38 -9.14
CA ILE A 36 6.97 7.70 -8.05
C ILE A 36 6.86 9.22 -7.92
N LEU A 37 7.97 9.95 -7.95
CA LEU A 37 7.95 11.41 -7.92
C LEU A 37 7.19 12.01 -9.11
N LYS A 38 7.36 11.43 -10.31
CA LYS A 38 6.63 11.87 -11.51
C LYS A 38 5.13 11.66 -11.35
N GLU A 39 4.69 10.53 -10.80
CA GLU A 39 3.26 10.29 -10.58
C GLU A 39 2.68 11.22 -9.51
N LEU A 40 3.44 11.56 -8.47
CA LEU A 40 2.99 12.54 -7.47
C LEU A 40 2.84 13.94 -8.09
N ILE A 41 3.76 14.34 -8.97
CA ILE A 41 3.64 15.60 -9.72
C ILE A 41 2.44 15.56 -10.67
N GLN A 42 2.21 14.45 -11.38
CA GLN A 42 1.06 14.30 -12.27
C GLN A 42 -0.26 14.36 -11.49
N ASN A 43 -0.36 13.70 -10.33
CA ASN A 43 -1.53 13.79 -9.46
C ASN A 43 -1.79 15.23 -9.01
N ALA A 44 -0.74 16.02 -8.76
CA ALA A 44 -0.88 17.43 -8.38
C ALA A 44 -1.31 18.29 -9.58
N ASP A 45 -0.74 18.08 -10.76
CA ASP A 45 -1.13 18.75 -12.01
C ASP A 45 -2.59 18.44 -12.39
N ASP A 46 -3.00 17.17 -12.31
CA ASP A 46 -4.38 16.72 -12.51
C ASP A 46 -5.36 17.35 -11.50
N ALA A 47 -4.88 17.64 -10.27
CA ALA A 47 -5.63 18.37 -9.25
C ALA A 47 -5.60 19.89 -9.43
N GLY A 48 -4.85 20.41 -10.41
CA GLY A 48 -4.73 21.83 -10.74
C GLY A 48 -3.73 22.60 -9.86
N ALA A 49 -2.76 21.92 -9.25
CA ALA A 49 -1.73 22.56 -8.44
C ALA A 49 -0.81 23.43 -9.30
N SER A 50 -0.54 24.66 -8.85
CA SER A 50 0.43 25.55 -9.50
C SER A 50 1.87 25.32 -9.04
N GLU A 51 2.03 24.62 -7.92
CA GLU A 51 3.31 24.33 -7.28
C GLU A 51 3.23 22.97 -6.60
N VAL A 52 4.37 22.27 -6.55
CA VAL A 52 4.53 21.01 -5.82
C VAL A 52 5.78 21.11 -4.95
N VAL A 53 5.64 20.89 -3.65
CA VAL A 53 6.76 20.95 -2.70
C VAL A 53 6.97 19.59 -2.06
N PHE A 54 8.14 18.98 -2.32
CA PHE A 54 8.57 17.75 -1.64
C PHE A 54 9.33 18.09 -0.36
N LEU A 55 8.90 17.48 0.75
CA LEU A 55 9.53 17.64 2.06
C LEU A 55 10.06 16.28 2.54
N HIS A 56 11.35 16.22 2.85
CA HIS A 56 11.93 15.13 3.63
C HIS A 56 11.89 15.50 5.10
N ASP A 57 10.97 14.90 5.84
CA ASP A 57 10.79 15.14 7.26
C ASP A 57 11.49 14.06 8.08
N GLU A 58 12.57 14.45 8.76
CA GLU A 58 13.39 13.56 9.60
C GLU A 58 12.86 13.47 11.05
N ARG A 59 11.75 14.12 11.37
CA ARG A 59 11.16 14.07 12.70
C ARG A 59 10.66 12.66 13.03
N CYS A 60 10.74 12.30 14.30
CA CYS A 60 10.14 11.09 14.87
C CYS A 60 9.05 11.47 15.86
N TYR A 61 7.88 10.87 15.72
CA TYR A 61 6.70 11.19 16.52
C TYR A 61 6.54 10.26 17.73
N GLY A 62 5.79 10.73 18.73
CA GLY A 62 5.49 9.98 19.94
C GLY A 62 4.67 8.71 19.65
N ARG A 63 4.95 7.65 20.39
CA ARG A 63 4.33 6.32 20.21
C ARG A 63 3.31 5.98 21.30
N GLN A 64 3.07 6.90 22.25
CA GLN A 64 2.29 6.61 23.45
C GLN A 64 0.76 6.67 23.25
N SER A 65 0.28 7.30 22.19
CA SER A 65 -1.16 7.54 21.96
C SER A 65 -1.59 7.20 20.53
N LEU A 66 -1.32 5.97 20.11
CA LEU A 66 -1.68 5.46 18.79
C LEU A 66 -3.04 4.77 18.82
N LYS A 67 -3.79 4.86 17.71
CA LYS A 67 -5.14 4.29 17.58
C LYS A 67 -5.17 2.76 17.70
N THR A 68 -4.09 2.10 17.28
CA THR A 68 -3.99 0.64 17.28
C THR A 68 -2.54 0.24 17.49
N GLU A 69 -2.33 -0.90 18.14
CA GLU A 69 -1.02 -1.54 18.28
C GLU A 69 -0.41 -1.86 16.90
N GLY A 70 0.91 -1.72 16.76
CA GLY A 70 1.63 -1.96 15.51
C GLY A 70 1.79 -0.73 14.62
N LEU A 71 1.23 0.43 14.99
CA LEU A 71 1.42 1.69 14.24
C LEU A 71 2.71 2.42 14.60
N GLU A 72 3.38 2.03 15.68
CA GLU A 72 4.60 2.68 16.17
C GLU A 72 5.75 2.65 15.17
N LYS A 73 5.78 1.63 14.30
CA LYS A 73 6.76 1.49 13.20
C LYS A 73 6.60 2.54 12.10
N TYR A 74 5.45 3.21 12.03
CA TYR A 74 5.16 4.26 11.05
C TYR A 74 5.30 5.68 11.61
N GLN A 75 5.82 5.84 12.83
CA GLN A 75 6.02 7.14 13.48
C GLN A 75 7.43 7.73 13.25
N GLY A 76 8.18 7.18 12.29
CA GLY A 76 9.52 7.66 11.93
C GLY A 76 9.49 8.72 10.83
N MET A 77 10.65 8.87 10.18
CA MET A 77 10.84 9.81 9.07
C MET A 77 9.87 9.53 7.92
N VAL A 78 9.42 10.60 7.25
CA VAL A 78 8.44 10.55 6.17
C VAL A 78 8.85 11.50 5.05
N VAL A 79 8.53 11.10 3.80
CA VAL A 79 8.52 12.00 2.65
C VAL A 79 7.08 12.41 2.39
N SER A 80 6.81 13.71 2.41
CA SER A 80 5.50 14.29 2.09
C SER A 80 5.56 15.20 0.87
N TYR A 81 4.40 15.46 0.25
CA TYR A 81 4.25 16.45 -0.82
C TYR A 81 3.02 17.32 -0.54
N LEU A 82 3.12 18.60 -0.91
CA LEU A 82 2.06 19.61 -0.84
C LEU A 82 1.81 20.18 -2.24
#